data_AF-A0A1Q8CNE1-F1
#
_entry.id   AF-A0A1Q8CNE1-F1
#
_cell.length_a   1.000
_cell.length_b   1.000
_cell.length_c   1.000
_cell.angle_alpha   90.00
_cell.angle_beta   90.00
_cell.angle_gamma   90.00
#
_symmetry.space_group_name_H-M   'P 1'
#
loop_
_entity.id
_entity.type
_entity.pdbx_description
1 polymer ?
#
loop_
_entity_poly.entity_id
_entity_poly.type
_entity_poly.pdbx_seq_one_letter_code
_entity_poly.pdbx_strand_id
1 'polypeptide(L)'
;MSTKPQDAQHRPLSEVDKLRVEARSAAEVRALQTHPDVVALRVEKVRKQVDALIWVGLLLGLLFTMANVQTFAAAGAAAWSLPWIAAWLLDPMVSLVLIAVLLAEQVTARWQVEMRTRGTGPWVKRTKVFAFAATYTMNTWEAWADLHLAGIVLHSVPPAMVYLAAETGPILRDRLTEAVLHAAKLTDTDNGGHGALPPVDLPIVPLDLDTETTAPSRQRSRKPAKARKASRRVSRAEYLERARAAYRPGTMVTPAWVREAVPGISRGTSQVVANELRTELDNQHTVTTVATAPEATDPTDSAAASVDGRAA
;
A
#
# COMPACT_ATOMS: atom_id res chain seq x y z
N MET A 1 -35.70 -68.91 23.48
CA MET A 1 -35.72 -67.52 24.00
C MET A 1 -35.09 -66.63 22.94
N SER A 2 -35.88 -65.78 22.28
CA SER A 2 -35.42 -64.90 21.20
C SER A 2 -35.68 -63.46 21.62
N THR A 3 -34.61 -62.69 21.84
CA THR A 3 -34.65 -61.27 22.21
C THR A 3 -34.95 -60.43 20.98
N LYS A 4 -36.13 -59.80 20.95
CA LYS A 4 -36.51 -58.82 19.94
C LYS A 4 -35.72 -57.52 20.17
N PRO A 5 -35.11 -56.90 19.15
CA PRO A 5 -34.46 -55.60 19.30
C PRO A 5 -35.51 -54.55 19.60
N GLN A 6 -35.26 -53.76 20.65
CA GLN A 6 -36.12 -52.67 21.07
C GLN A 6 -35.90 -51.52 20.08
N ASP A 7 -36.84 -51.35 19.14
CA ASP A 7 -36.85 -50.22 18.19
C ASP A 7 -36.78 -48.91 18.97
N ALA A 8 -35.71 -48.14 18.71
CA ALA A 8 -35.52 -46.82 19.29
C ALA A 8 -36.67 -45.91 18.83
N GLN A 9 -37.56 -45.55 19.76
CA GLN A 9 -38.65 -44.61 19.51
C GLN A 9 -38.07 -43.26 19.07
N HIS A 10 -38.20 -42.95 17.78
CA HIS A 10 -37.94 -41.61 17.23
C HIS A 10 -38.98 -40.62 17.78
N ARG A 11 -38.71 -40.02 18.93
CA ARG A 11 -39.45 -38.82 19.38
C ARG A 11 -39.03 -37.64 18.51
N PRO A 12 -39.97 -36.93 17.87
CA PRO A 12 -39.64 -35.72 17.11
C PRO A 12 -39.05 -34.68 18.06
N LEU A 13 -37.92 -34.08 17.68
CA LEU A 13 -37.28 -32.99 18.41
C LEU A 13 -38.28 -31.87 18.67
N SER A 14 -38.38 -31.44 19.92
CA SER A 14 -39.17 -30.27 20.31
C SER A 14 -38.69 -29.04 19.54
N GLU A 15 -39.59 -28.09 19.25
CA GLU A 15 -39.24 -26.82 18.61
C GLU A 15 -38.10 -26.10 19.35
N VAL A 16 -38.05 -26.22 20.68
CA VAL A 16 -36.95 -25.67 21.50
C VAL A 16 -35.60 -26.35 21.22
N ASP A 17 -35.60 -27.66 20.95
CA ASP A 17 -34.37 -28.40 20.64
C ASP A 17 -33.88 -28.09 19.23
N LYS A 18 -34.79 -27.87 18.28
CA LYS A 18 -34.46 -27.37 16.93
C LYS A 18 -33.79 -26.00 17.02
N LEU A 19 -34.37 -25.06 17.76
CA LEU A 19 -33.79 -23.72 17.95
C LEU A 19 -32.41 -23.76 18.64
N ARG A 20 -32.18 -24.70 19.57
CA ARG A 20 -30.85 -24.90 20.20
C ARG A 20 -29.82 -25.43 19.21
N VAL A 21 -30.20 -26.36 18.33
CA VAL A 21 -29.32 -26.87 17.27
C VAL A 21 -28.99 -25.76 16.27
N GLU A 22 -29.99 -25.00 15.85
CA GLU A 22 -29.80 -23.84 14.97
C GLU A 22 -28.87 -22.79 15.60
N ALA A 23 -29.06 -22.46 16.88
CA ALA A 23 -28.20 -21.52 17.59
C ALA A 23 -26.73 -21.99 17.67
N ARG A 24 -26.50 -23.30 17.90
CA ARG A 24 -25.14 -23.89 17.89
C ARG A 24 -24.52 -23.85 16.51
N SER A 25 -25.27 -24.24 15.48
CA SER A 25 -24.80 -24.17 14.09
C SER A 25 -24.44 -22.74 13.68
N ALA A 26 -25.23 -21.75 14.09
CA ALA A 26 -24.95 -20.34 13.85
C ALA A 26 -23.71 -19.85 14.62
N ALA A 27 -23.49 -20.33 15.84
CA ALA A 27 -22.29 -20.02 16.62
C ALA A 27 -21.03 -20.64 15.98
N GLU A 28 -21.11 -21.88 15.50
CA GLU A 28 -20.03 -22.56 14.77
C GLU A 28 -19.71 -21.84 13.45
N VAL A 29 -20.73 -21.42 12.70
CA VAL A 29 -20.55 -20.61 11.49
C VAL A 29 -19.88 -19.29 11.80
N ARG A 30 -20.28 -18.60 12.88
CA ARG A 30 -19.62 -17.35 13.30
C ARG A 30 -18.17 -17.58 13.71
N ALA A 31 -17.89 -18.63 14.48
CA ALA A 31 -16.54 -19.01 14.89
C ALA A 31 -15.63 -19.29 13.68
N LEU A 32 -16.13 -20.02 12.68
CA LEU A 32 -15.42 -20.29 11.43
C LEU A 32 -15.27 -19.03 10.56
N GLN A 33 -16.26 -18.13 10.54
CA GLN A 33 -16.18 -16.87 9.81
C GLN A 33 -15.16 -15.90 10.43
N THR A 34 -14.96 -15.95 11.75
CA THR A 34 -13.96 -15.16 12.47
C THR A 34 -12.58 -15.80 12.51
N HIS A 35 -12.42 -17.03 11.99
CA HIS A 35 -11.13 -17.72 12.00
C HIS A 35 -10.09 -16.94 11.16
N PRO A 36 -8.88 -16.69 11.69
CA PRO A 36 -7.87 -15.84 11.04
C PRO A 36 -7.56 -16.26 9.61
N ASP A 37 -7.43 -17.57 9.37
CA ASP A 37 -7.12 -18.11 8.04
C ASP A 37 -8.26 -17.91 7.04
N VAL A 38 -9.52 -17.97 7.49
CA VAL A 38 -10.69 -17.75 6.63
C VAL A 38 -10.80 -16.27 6.26
N VAL A 39 -10.51 -15.37 7.21
CA VAL A 39 -10.43 -13.93 6.95
C VAL A 39 -9.28 -13.62 5.99
N ALA A 40 -8.09 -14.15 6.23
CA ALA A 40 -6.93 -13.98 5.34
C ALA A 40 -7.21 -14.48 3.91
N LEU A 41 -7.78 -15.67 3.77
CA LEU A 41 -8.20 -16.23 2.48
C LEU A 41 -9.25 -15.36 1.80
N ARG A 42 -10.24 -14.84 2.55
CA ARG A 42 -11.28 -13.98 1.99
C ARG A 42 -10.70 -12.66 1.48
N VAL A 43 -9.83 -12.02 2.25
CA VAL A 43 -9.23 -10.76 1.83
C VAL A 43 -8.27 -10.98 0.65
N GLU A 44 -7.51 -12.07 0.60
CA GLU A 44 -6.68 -12.41 -0.56
C GLU A 44 -7.54 -12.71 -1.81
N LYS A 45 -8.69 -13.37 -1.67
CA LYS A 45 -9.66 -13.54 -2.78
C LYS A 45 -10.20 -12.20 -3.27
N VAL A 46 -10.61 -11.30 -2.36
CA VAL A 46 -11.07 -9.95 -2.72
C VAL A 46 -9.96 -9.18 -3.43
N ARG A 47 -8.72 -9.26 -2.95
CA ARG A 47 -7.56 -8.64 -3.60
C ARG A 47 -7.38 -9.13 -5.04
N LYS A 48 -7.41 -10.45 -5.26
CA LYS A 48 -7.31 -11.05 -6.60
C LYS A 48 -8.47 -10.65 -7.51
N GLN A 49 -9.69 -10.60 -6.98
CA GLN A 49 -10.88 -10.15 -7.73
C GLN A 49 -10.78 -8.68 -8.12
N VAL A 50 -10.40 -7.80 -7.20
CA VAL A 50 -10.21 -6.37 -7.47
C VAL A 50 -9.11 -6.17 -8.51
N ASP A 51 -7.97 -6.87 -8.38
CA ASP A 51 -6.87 -6.80 -9.35
C ASP A 51 -7.34 -7.25 -10.74
N ALA A 52 -8.08 -8.37 -10.82
CA ALA A 52 -8.65 -8.85 -12.08
C ALA A 52 -9.62 -7.84 -12.70
N LEU A 53 -10.51 -7.22 -11.91
CA LEU A 53 -11.45 -6.21 -12.41
C LEU A 53 -10.73 -4.95 -12.92
N ILE A 54 -9.67 -4.50 -12.24
CA ILE A 54 -8.84 -3.39 -12.70
C ILE A 54 -8.20 -3.73 -14.04
N TRP A 55 -7.62 -4.92 -14.17
CA TRP A 55 -7.01 -5.37 -15.42
C TRP A 55 -8.02 -5.50 -16.56
N VAL A 56 -9.20 -6.06 -16.29
CA VAL A 56 -10.28 -6.17 -17.27
C VAL A 56 -10.74 -4.77 -17.71
N GLY A 57 -10.97 -3.85 -16.76
CA GLY A 57 -11.35 -2.47 -17.06
C GLY A 57 -10.30 -1.73 -17.89
N LEU A 58 -9.01 -1.94 -17.57
CA LEU A 58 -7.89 -1.36 -18.32
C LEU A 58 -7.83 -1.89 -19.76
N LEU A 59 -7.99 -3.20 -19.95
CA LEU A 59 -8.01 -3.83 -21.28
C LEU A 59 -9.21 -3.39 -22.11
N LEU A 60 -10.40 -3.30 -21.51
CA LEU A 60 -11.61 -2.84 -22.20
C LEU A 60 -11.50 -1.36 -22.59
N GLY A 61 -10.99 -0.52 -21.68
CA GLY A 61 -10.74 0.88 -21.96
C GLY A 61 -9.74 1.07 -23.10
N LEU A 62 -8.64 0.30 -23.08
CA LEU A 62 -7.64 0.30 -24.14
C LEU A 62 -8.20 -0.19 -25.48
N LEU A 63 -9.00 -1.25 -25.50
CA LEU A 63 -9.61 -1.75 -26.74
C LEU A 63 -10.55 -0.70 -27.35
N PHE A 64 -11.28 0.03 -26.51
CA PHE A 64 -12.14 1.12 -26.95
C PHE A 64 -11.33 2.27 -27.57
N THR A 65 -10.28 2.76 -26.89
CA THR A 65 -9.43 3.84 -27.44
C THR A 65 -8.74 3.39 -28.71
N MET A 66 -8.25 2.15 -28.74
CA MET A 66 -7.61 1.54 -29.90
C MET A 66 -8.55 1.46 -31.10
N ALA A 67 -9.82 1.09 -30.92
CA ALA A 67 -10.80 1.06 -32.02
C ALA A 67 -11.04 2.45 -32.60
N ASN A 68 -11.11 3.49 -31.76
CA ASN A 68 -11.37 4.85 -32.18
C ASN A 68 -10.15 5.52 -32.85
N VAL A 69 -8.95 5.27 -32.31
CA VAL A 69 -7.69 5.66 -32.98
C VAL A 69 -7.55 4.93 -34.31
N GLN A 70 -7.98 3.67 -34.37
CA GLN A 70 -7.91 2.91 -35.61
C GLN A 70 -8.81 3.49 -36.70
N THR A 71 -10.06 3.86 -36.38
CA THR A 71 -10.97 4.47 -37.36
C THR A 71 -10.40 5.79 -37.88
N PHE A 72 -9.85 6.61 -36.99
CA PHE A 72 -9.20 7.87 -37.34
C PHE A 72 -7.95 7.66 -38.20
N ALA A 73 -7.03 6.81 -37.77
CA ALA A 73 -5.74 6.59 -38.45
C ALA A 73 -5.85 5.78 -39.74
N ALA A 74 -6.84 4.91 -39.86
CA ALA A 74 -7.09 4.19 -41.10
C ALA A 74 -7.58 5.12 -42.21
N ALA A 75 -8.24 6.24 -41.89
CA ALA A 75 -8.64 7.28 -42.84
C ALA A 75 -9.29 6.74 -44.14
N GLY A 76 -10.15 5.72 -44.01
CA GLY A 76 -10.82 5.06 -45.14
C GLY A 76 -9.99 3.99 -45.87
N ALA A 77 -8.84 3.57 -45.33
CA ALA A 77 -8.05 2.48 -45.88
C ALA A 77 -8.87 1.17 -45.98
N ALA A 78 -8.63 0.42 -47.06
CA ALA A 78 -9.28 -0.86 -47.28
C ALA A 78 -9.01 -1.82 -46.11
N ALA A 79 -10.04 -2.57 -45.69
CA ALA A 79 -9.89 -3.58 -44.66
C ALA A 79 -8.77 -4.56 -45.04
N TRP A 80 -7.95 -4.94 -44.06
CA TRP A 80 -6.78 -5.82 -44.22
C TRP A 80 -5.60 -5.26 -45.04
N SER A 81 -5.67 -4.01 -45.48
CA SER A 81 -4.49 -3.33 -46.03
C SER A 81 -3.43 -3.06 -44.96
N LEU A 82 -2.17 -2.89 -45.37
CA LEU A 82 -1.08 -2.56 -44.44
C LEU A 82 -1.38 -1.29 -43.60
N PRO A 83 -1.91 -0.19 -44.16
CA PRO A 83 -2.30 0.98 -43.36
C PRO A 83 -3.41 0.68 -42.35
N TRP A 84 -4.41 -0.14 -42.73
CA TRP A 84 -5.50 -0.54 -41.84
C TRP A 84 -5.01 -1.35 -40.64
N ILE A 85 -4.06 -2.28 -40.88
CA ILE A 85 -3.42 -3.06 -39.81
C ILE A 85 -2.51 -2.17 -38.97
N ALA A 86 -1.70 -1.30 -39.58
CA ALA A 86 -0.81 -0.39 -38.87
C ALA A 86 -1.56 0.55 -37.93
N ALA A 87 -2.74 1.03 -38.33
CA ALA A 87 -3.61 1.87 -37.51
C ALA A 87 -4.02 1.21 -36.18
N TRP A 88 -4.18 -0.12 -36.16
CA TRP A 88 -4.46 -0.88 -34.92
C TRP A 88 -3.29 -0.89 -33.92
N LEU A 89 -2.04 -0.68 -34.37
CA LEU A 89 -0.85 -0.74 -33.51
C LEU A 89 -0.46 0.60 -32.88
N LEU A 90 -0.97 1.72 -33.40
CA LEU A 90 -0.58 3.06 -32.94
C LEU A 90 -0.93 3.29 -31.46
N ASP A 91 -2.17 3.02 -31.07
CA ASP A 91 -2.63 3.26 -29.69
C ASP A 91 -2.02 2.27 -28.67
N PRO A 92 -1.93 0.95 -28.95
CA PRO A 92 -1.25 0.01 -28.06
C PRO A 92 0.21 0.34 -27.83
N MET A 93 0.94 0.83 -28.84
CA MET A 93 2.36 1.16 -28.69
C MET A 93 2.57 2.27 -27.65
N VAL A 94 1.80 3.36 -27.76
CA VAL A 94 1.90 4.50 -26.83
C VAL A 94 1.38 4.10 -25.43
N SER A 95 0.25 3.39 -25.38
CA SER A 95 -0.37 2.95 -24.14
C SER A 95 0.48 1.94 -23.36
N LEU A 96 1.17 1.01 -24.04
CA LEU A 96 2.10 0.07 -23.39
C LEU A 96 3.31 0.78 -22.81
N VAL A 97 3.84 1.80 -23.50
CA VAL A 97 4.92 2.64 -22.94
C VAL A 97 4.44 3.37 -21.69
N LEU A 98 3.23 3.94 -21.71
CA LEU A 98 2.65 4.58 -20.54
C LEU A 98 2.46 3.58 -19.37
N ILE A 99 1.88 2.42 -19.64
CA ILE A 99 1.72 1.35 -18.64
C ILE A 99 3.08 0.92 -18.09
N ALA A 100 4.10 0.77 -18.93
CA ALA A 100 5.46 0.40 -18.51
C ALA A 100 6.09 1.47 -17.59
N VAL A 101 5.94 2.76 -17.92
CA VAL A 101 6.39 3.87 -17.07
C VAL A 101 5.67 3.85 -15.72
N LEU A 102 4.35 3.66 -15.73
CA LEU A 102 3.54 3.57 -14.51
C LEU A 102 3.92 2.35 -13.66
N LEU A 103 4.17 1.20 -14.27
CA LEU A 103 4.65 0.00 -13.58
C LEU A 103 6.06 0.19 -13.03
N ALA A 104 6.96 0.84 -13.76
CA ALA A 104 8.32 1.12 -13.33
C ALA A 104 8.35 2.04 -12.10
N GLU A 105 7.50 3.06 -12.05
CA GLU A 105 7.30 3.90 -10.86
C GLU A 105 6.82 3.09 -9.66
N GLN A 106 5.88 2.18 -9.86
CA GLN A 106 5.35 1.35 -8.78
C GLN A 106 6.41 0.37 -8.25
N VAL A 107 7.19 -0.22 -9.14
CA VAL A 107 8.29 -1.11 -8.74
C VAL A 107 9.34 -0.31 -7.97
N THR A 108 9.75 0.85 -8.45
CA THR A 108 10.77 1.68 -7.78
C THR A 108 10.28 2.26 -6.44
N ALA A 109 9.00 2.64 -6.34
CA ALA A 109 8.38 3.07 -5.08
C ALA A 109 8.39 1.97 -4.01
N ARG A 110 8.17 0.70 -4.40
CA ARG A 110 8.23 -0.45 -3.48
C ARG A 110 9.62 -0.69 -2.89
N TRP A 111 10.68 -0.36 -3.62
CA TRP A 111 12.06 -0.50 -3.16
C TRP A 111 12.61 0.75 -2.46
N GLN A 112 11.77 1.77 -2.22
CA GLN A 112 12.17 3.07 -1.65
C GLN A 112 13.33 3.75 -2.41
N VAL A 113 13.55 3.36 -3.66
CA VAL A 113 14.40 4.12 -4.58
C VAL A 113 13.52 5.27 -5.03
N GLU A 114 13.54 6.34 -4.23
CA GLU A 114 12.87 7.57 -4.58
C GLU A 114 13.38 8.02 -5.96
N MET A 115 12.60 7.80 -7.02
CA MET A 115 12.65 8.66 -8.21
C MET A 115 12.24 10.12 -7.88
N ARG A 116 12.02 10.42 -6.59
CA ARG A 116 12.06 11.74 -5.96
C ARG A 116 13.50 12.24 -5.74
N THR A 117 14.51 11.70 -6.41
CA THR A 117 15.71 12.50 -6.70
C THR A 117 15.23 13.78 -7.39
N ARG A 118 15.63 14.94 -6.86
CA ARG A 118 15.14 16.32 -7.14
C ARG A 118 14.90 16.71 -8.61
N GLY A 119 15.32 15.90 -9.59
CA GLY A 119 15.15 16.13 -11.03
C GLY A 119 14.15 15.21 -11.77
N THR A 120 13.86 13.99 -11.31
CA THR A 120 13.12 12.99 -12.13
C THR A 120 11.59 13.06 -11.97
N GLY A 121 11.11 13.44 -10.79
CA GLY A 121 9.66 13.54 -10.50
C GLY A 121 8.83 14.41 -11.46
N PRO A 122 9.31 15.61 -11.87
CA PRO A 122 8.60 16.44 -12.84
C PRO A 122 8.49 15.80 -14.24
N TRP A 123 9.52 15.07 -14.69
CA TRP A 123 9.53 14.40 -15.99
C TRP A 123 8.52 13.27 -16.06
N VAL A 124 8.45 12.47 -15.00
CA VAL A 124 7.42 11.44 -14.83
C VAL A 124 6.02 12.03 -14.95
N LYS A 125 5.71 13.09 -14.18
CA LYS A 125 4.41 13.75 -14.25
C LYS A 125 4.12 14.29 -15.65
N ARG A 126 5.11 14.91 -16.30
CA ARG A 126 4.98 15.44 -17.66
C ARG A 126 4.72 14.33 -18.68
N THR A 127 5.43 13.21 -18.62
CA THR A 127 5.21 12.06 -19.50
C THR A 127 3.80 11.50 -19.35
N LYS A 128 3.32 11.34 -18.11
CA LYS A 128 1.94 10.89 -17.84
C LYS A 128 0.89 11.84 -18.41
N VAL A 129 1.03 13.14 -18.14
CA VAL A 129 0.09 14.16 -18.62
C VAL A 129 0.13 14.25 -20.14
N PHE A 130 1.31 14.18 -20.75
CA PHE A 130 1.48 14.19 -22.19
C PHE A 130 0.83 12.97 -22.84
N ALA A 131 1.11 11.77 -22.34
CA ALA A 131 0.52 10.55 -22.86
C ALA A 131 -1.01 10.57 -22.73
N PHE A 132 -1.53 10.98 -21.57
CA PHE A 132 -2.97 11.16 -21.37
C PHE A 132 -3.56 12.18 -22.35
N ALA A 133 -2.93 13.35 -22.50
CA ALA A 133 -3.40 14.40 -23.40
C ALA A 133 -3.38 13.94 -24.87
N ALA A 134 -2.36 13.18 -25.27
CA ALA A 134 -2.28 12.60 -26.61
C ALA A 134 -3.43 11.61 -26.86
N THR A 135 -3.63 10.64 -25.95
CA THR A 135 -4.74 9.68 -26.06
C THR A 135 -6.09 10.38 -26.03
N TYR A 136 -6.28 11.35 -25.12
CA TYR A 136 -7.52 12.13 -25.03
C TYR A 136 -7.82 12.89 -26.32
N THR A 137 -6.81 13.57 -26.88
CA THR A 137 -6.95 14.35 -28.11
C THR A 137 -7.33 13.44 -29.26
N MET A 138 -6.61 12.34 -29.46
CA MET A 138 -6.93 11.38 -30.52
C MET A 138 -8.34 10.81 -30.37
N ASN A 139 -8.77 10.57 -29.13
CA ASN A 139 -10.08 9.97 -28.91
C ASN A 139 -11.24 10.95 -29.12
N THR A 140 -11.03 12.24 -28.89
CA THR A 140 -12.10 13.23 -28.91
C THR A 140 -12.05 14.19 -30.10
N TRP A 141 -11.01 14.11 -30.94
CA TRP A 141 -10.75 15.07 -32.02
C TRP A 141 -11.94 15.29 -32.96
N GLU A 142 -12.52 14.23 -33.50
CA GLU A 142 -13.68 14.33 -34.41
C GLU A 142 -14.88 14.93 -33.70
N ALA A 143 -15.16 14.51 -32.47
CA ALA A 143 -16.27 15.04 -31.69
C ALA A 143 -16.09 16.54 -31.36
N TRP A 144 -14.85 17.00 -31.18
CA TRP A 144 -14.53 18.43 -31.03
C TRP A 144 -14.66 19.19 -32.36
N ALA A 145 -14.22 18.60 -33.47
CA ALA A 145 -14.35 19.19 -34.79
C ALA A 145 -15.82 19.43 -35.18
N ASP A 146 -16.70 18.49 -34.81
CA ASP A 146 -18.14 18.56 -35.08
C ASP A 146 -18.95 19.24 -33.94
N LEU A 147 -18.29 19.68 -32.86
CA LEU A 147 -18.91 20.22 -31.64
C LEU A 147 -19.99 19.30 -31.04
N HIS A 148 -19.83 17.99 -31.19
CA HIS A 148 -20.78 16.98 -30.73
C HIS A 148 -20.56 16.64 -29.26
N LEU A 149 -21.24 17.37 -28.37
CA LEU A 149 -21.09 17.25 -26.90
C LEU A 149 -21.21 15.81 -26.38
N ALA A 150 -22.17 15.03 -26.88
CA ALA A 150 -22.35 13.64 -26.46
C ALA A 150 -21.15 12.78 -26.89
N GLY A 151 -20.58 13.02 -28.07
CA GLY A 151 -19.37 12.36 -28.56
C GLY A 151 -18.16 12.72 -27.71
N ILE A 152 -18.00 14.00 -27.36
CA ILE A 152 -16.90 14.43 -26.49
C ILE A 152 -16.97 13.66 -25.17
N VAL A 153 -18.13 13.61 -24.52
CA VAL A 153 -18.29 12.86 -23.25
C VAL A 153 -18.00 11.37 -23.47
N LEU A 154 -18.63 10.74 -24.47
CA LEU A 154 -18.52 9.30 -24.71
C LEU A 154 -17.07 8.86 -24.96
N HIS A 155 -16.32 9.64 -25.74
CA HIS A 155 -14.93 9.34 -26.06
C HIS A 155 -13.93 9.88 -25.01
N SER A 156 -14.36 10.72 -24.06
CA SER A 156 -13.51 11.18 -22.95
C SER A 156 -13.44 10.16 -21.80
N VAL A 157 -14.53 9.44 -21.55
CA VAL A 157 -14.66 8.55 -20.38
C VAL A 157 -13.61 7.44 -20.36
N PRO A 158 -13.37 6.68 -21.44
CA PRO A 158 -12.43 5.55 -21.39
C PRO A 158 -10.98 5.96 -21.15
N PRO A 159 -10.38 6.96 -21.86
CA PRO A 159 -9.05 7.47 -21.52
C PRO A 159 -8.92 7.95 -20.08
N ALA A 160 -9.93 8.67 -19.57
CA ALA A 160 -9.94 9.16 -18.20
C ALA A 160 -9.96 8.01 -17.17
N MET A 161 -10.78 6.99 -17.40
CA MET A 161 -10.86 5.81 -16.54
C MET A 161 -9.57 5.00 -16.56
N VAL A 162 -8.95 4.81 -17.72
CA VAL A 162 -7.63 4.15 -17.84
C VAL A 162 -6.56 4.89 -17.04
N TYR A 163 -6.46 6.21 -17.22
CA TYR A 163 -5.51 7.04 -16.50
C TYR A 163 -5.71 6.98 -14.98
N LEU A 164 -6.95 7.16 -14.52
CA LEU A 164 -7.29 7.14 -13.10
C LEU A 164 -7.10 5.75 -12.48
N ALA A 165 -7.47 4.68 -13.19
CA ALA A 165 -7.27 3.30 -12.74
C ALA A 165 -5.78 2.97 -12.62
N ALA A 166 -4.95 3.43 -13.57
CA ALA A 166 -3.52 3.18 -13.53
C ALA A 166 -2.80 3.96 -12.41
N GLU A 167 -3.28 5.16 -12.07
CA GLU A 167 -2.75 5.94 -10.93
C GLU A 167 -3.26 5.41 -9.57
N THR A 168 -4.53 4.96 -9.50
CA THR A 168 -5.18 4.56 -8.24
C THR A 168 -4.98 3.08 -7.90
N GLY A 169 -4.89 2.22 -8.91
CA GLY A 169 -4.77 0.76 -8.74
C GLY A 169 -3.68 0.32 -7.76
N PRO A 170 -2.47 0.92 -7.80
CA PRO A 170 -1.38 0.60 -6.87
C PRO A 170 -1.72 0.98 -5.43
N ILE A 171 -2.27 2.19 -5.24
CA ILE A 171 -2.68 2.68 -3.92
C ILE A 171 -3.75 1.75 -3.33
N LEU A 172 -4.73 1.35 -4.15
CA LEU A 172 -5.78 0.44 -3.72
C LEU A 172 -5.22 -0.94 -3.33
N ARG A 173 -4.28 -1.47 -4.12
CA ARG A 173 -3.58 -2.73 -3.82
C ARG A 173 -2.81 -2.65 -2.50
N ASP A 174 -2.13 -1.55 -2.24
CA ASP A 174 -1.35 -1.34 -1.02
C ASP A 174 -2.28 -1.23 0.20
N ARG A 175 -3.40 -0.51 0.09
CA ARG A 175 -4.41 -0.41 1.16
C ARG A 175 -5.14 -1.72 1.44
N LEU A 176 -5.45 -2.49 0.40
CA LEU A 176 -5.99 -3.84 0.57
C LEU A 176 -4.98 -4.75 1.28
N THR A 177 -3.69 -4.64 0.92
CA THR A 177 -2.62 -5.41 1.59
C THR A 177 -2.46 -4.98 3.06
N GLU A 178 -2.54 -3.68 3.35
CA GLU A 178 -2.52 -3.15 4.73
C GLU A 178 -3.72 -3.64 5.53
N ALA A 179 -4.92 -3.67 4.94
CA ALA A 179 -6.12 -4.21 5.55
C ALA A 179 -6.00 -5.71 5.87
N VAL A 180 -5.40 -6.51 4.98
CA VAL A 180 -5.07 -7.93 5.25
C VAL A 180 -4.19 -8.03 6.49
N LEU A 181 -3.08 -7.27 6.53
CA LEU A 181 -2.10 -7.32 7.61
C LEU A 181 -2.70 -6.84 8.94
N HIS A 182 -3.60 -5.86 8.90
CA HIS A 182 -4.30 -5.36 10.08
C HIS A 182 -5.31 -6.39 10.61
N ALA A 183 -6.10 -7.01 9.73
CA ALA A 183 -7.04 -8.07 10.11
C ALA A 183 -6.30 -9.28 10.73
N ALA A 184 -5.16 -9.68 10.17
CA ALA A 184 -4.32 -10.74 10.73
C ALA A 184 -3.84 -10.40 12.16
N LYS A 185 -3.38 -9.16 12.40
CA LYS A 185 -2.90 -8.71 13.72
C LYS A 185 -3.99 -8.62 14.77
N LEU A 186 -5.19 -8.16 14.42
CA LEU A 186 -6.32 -8.10 15.36
C LEU A 186 -6.67 -9.49 15.88
N THR A 187 -6.59 -10.51 15.02
CA THR A 187 -6.91 -11.89 15.39
C THR A 187 -5.85 -12.52 16.30
N ASP A 188 -4.58 -12.18 16.07
CA ASP A 188 -3.45 -12.61 16.93
C ASP A 188 -3.53 -11.99 18.34
N THR A 189 -4.08 -10.77 18.44
CA THR A 189 -4.26 -10.07 19.72
C THR A 189 -5.45 -10.60 20.53
N ASP A 190 -6.48 -11.12 19.85
CA ASP A 190 -7.68 -11.69 20.50
C ASP A 190 -7.44 -13.15 20.95
N ASN A 191 -6.61 -13.90 20.22
CA ASN A 191 -6.19 -15.26 20.62
C ASN A 191 -5.23 -15.30 21.81
N GLY A 192 -4.52 -14.19 22.12
CA GLY A 192 -3.72 -14.05 23.34
C GLY A 192 -4.55 -13.86 24.63
N GLY A 193 -5.88 -13.81 24.51
CA GLY A 193 -6.82 -13.60 25.60
C GLY A 193 -7.89 -14.68 25.64
N HIS A 194 -7.52 -15.96 25.67
CA HIS A 194 -8.41 -17.01 26.18
C HIS A 194 -8.58 -16.86 27.70
N GLY A 195 -9.19 -15.75 28.11
CA GLY A 195 -9.92 -15.70 29.36
C GLY A 195 -11.13 -16.59 29.18
N ALA A 196 -11.12 -17.73 29.87
CA ALA A 196 -12.27 -18.58 30.06
C ALA A 196 -13.53 -17.72 30.24
N LEU A 197 -14.57 -18.02 29.46
CA LEU A 197 -15.91 -17.54 29.78
C LEU A 197 -16.17 -17.90 31.26
N PRO A 198 -16.48 -16.94 32.14
CA PRO A 198 -16.90 -17.31 33.49
C PRO A 198 -18.16 -18.19 33.34
N PRO A 199 -18.30 -19.24 34.17
CA PRO A 199 -19.49 -20.06 34.15
C PRO A 199 -20.69 -19.14 34.39
N VAL A 200 -21.65 -19.16 33.46
CA VAL A 200 -22.93 -18.50 33.64
C VAL A 200 -23.69 -19.34 34.67
N ASP A 201 -23.49 -19.05 35.96
CA ASP A 201 -24.45 -19.40 36.99
C ASP A 201 -25.72 -18.58 36.70
N LEU A 202 -26.72 -19.23 36.13
CA LEU A 202 -28.06 -18.68 36.03
C LEU A 202 -28.68 -18.71 37.44
N PRO A 203 -28.99 -17.57 38.07
CA PRO A 203 -29.85 -17.58 39.24
C PRO A 203 -31.26 -17.93 38.75
N ILE A 204 -31.80 -19.04 39.25
CA ILE A 204 -33.24 -19.31 39.19
C ILE A 204 -33.92 -18.23 40.02
N VAL A 205 -34.57 -17.27 39.36
CA VAL A 205 -35.48 -16.32 40.02
C VAL A 205 -36.90 -16.86 39.83
N PRO A 206 -37.66 -17.11 40.92
CA PRO A 206 -39.07 -17.45 40.81
C PRO A 206 -39.84 -16.29 40.17
N LEU A 207 -40.74 -16.67 39.28
CA LEU A 207 -41.65 -15.78 38.57
C LEU A 207 -42.70 -15.25 39.56
N ASP A 208 -42.58 -13.99 39.98
CA ASP A 208 -43.70 -13.24 40.56
C ASP A 208 -44.16 -12.17 39.57
N LEU A 209 -45.41 -12.32 39.15
CA LEU A 209 -46.22 -11.34 38.44
C LEU A 209 -46.64 -10.26 39.45
N ASP A 210 -46.40 -8.99 39.12
CA ASP A 210 -47.46 -7.97 39.04
C ASP A 210 -46.92 -6.53 38.92
N THR A 211 -47.67 -5.74 38.14
CA THR A 211 -47.88 -4.26 38.18
C THR A 211 -46.93 -3.26 37.49
N GLU A 212 -47.53 -2.62 36.48
CA GLU A 212 -47.56 -1.19 36.09
C GLU A 212 -46.30 -0.30 35.98
N THR A 213 -46.14 0.21 34.76
CA THR A 213 -46.06 1.64 34.39
C THR A 213 -45.31 2.61 35.32
N THR A 214 -44.15 3.10 34.85
CA THR A 214 -43.88 4.55 34.65
C THR A 214 -42.48 4.77 34.06
N ALA A 215 -42.39 5.57 33.00
CA ALA A 215 -41.14 6.21 32.57
C ALA A 215 -40.77 7.33 33.55
N PRO A 216 -39.48 7.59 33.83
CA PRO A 216 -38.84 8.73 33.15
C PRO A 216 -37.30 8.64 32.94
N SER A 217 -36.86 9.35 31.89
CA SER A 217 -35.74 10.31 31.81
C SER A 217 -34.38 10.10 32.53
N ARG A 218 -33.32 10.21 31.71
CA ARG A 218 -31.93 10.68 31.99
C ARG A 218 -31.07 9.87 32.97
N GLN A 219 -29.92 9.39 32.49
CA GLN A 219 -28.61 10.04 32.72
C GLN A 219 -27.50 9.25 32.00
N ARG A 220 -26.86 9.86 30.99
CA ARG A 220 -25.64 9.33 30.35
C ARG A 220 -24.49 9.38 31.34
N SER A 221 -24.20 8.27 32.02
CA SER A 221 -22.94 8.09 32.74
C SER A 221 -21.82 7.76 31.75
N ARG A 222 -20.99 8.75 31.41
CA ARG A 222 -19.71 8.54 30.72
C ARG A 222 -18.77 7.79 31.67
N LYS A 223 -18.46 6.52 31.36
CA LYS A 223 -17.37 5.79 32.01
C LYS A 223 -16.01 6.32 31.54
N PRO A 224 -15.00 6.42 32.43
CA PRO A 224 -13.68 6.93 32.10
C PRO A 224 -12.90 5.92 31.23
N ALA A 225 -12.30 6.41 30.14
CA ALA A 225 -11.45 5.61 29.26
C ALA A 225 -10.17 5.21 29.99
N LYS A 226 -9.99 3.90 30.24
CA LYS A 226 -8.72 3.32 30.68
C LYS A 226 -7.66 3.57 29.60
N ALA A 227 -6.67 4.41 29.91
CA ALA A 227 -5.45 4.56 29.13
C ALA A 227 -4.73 3.22 29.02
N ARG A 228 -4.83 2.56 27.86
CA ARG A 228 -4.03 1.38 27.53
C ARG A 228 -2.61 1.87 27.26
N LYS A 229 -1.65 1.41 28.07
CA LYS A 229 -0.20 1.59 27.82
C LYS A 229 0.12 0.99 26.45
N ALA A 230 0.39 1.85 25.47
CA ALA A 230 0.95 1.43 24.19
C ALA A 230 2.33 0.82 24.46
N SER A 231 2.56 -0.41 23.99
CA SER A 231 3.90 -0.98 23.95
C SER A 231 4.76 -0.07 23.08
N ARG A 232 5.80 0.52 23.68
CA ARG A 232 6.69 1.48 23.02
C ARG A 232 7.41 0.77 21.87
N ARG A 233 6.94 0.99 20.63
CA ARG A 233 7.67 0.57 19.44
C ARG A 233 8.99 1.35 19.41
N VAL A 234 10.11 0.62 19.44
CA VAL A 234 11.46 1.19 19.38
C VAL A 234 11.58 1.97 18.07
N SER A 235 11.89 3.26 18.17
CA SER A 235 11.96 4.14 17.01
C SER A 235 13.28 3.90 16.24
N ARG A 236 13.33 4.29 14.97
CA ARG A 236 14.56 4.21 14.16
C ARG A 236 15.73 4.97 14.82
N ALA A 237 15.45 6.14 15.40
CA ALA A 237 16.45 6.93 16.11
C ALA A 237 17.05 6.14 17.29
N GLU A 238 16.21 5.40 18.02
CA GLU A 238 16.64 4.56 19.13
C GLU A 238 17.54 3.39 18.67
N TYR A 239 17.28 2.81 17.48
CA TYR A 239 18.18 1.80 16.89
C TYR A 239 19.53 2.38 16.46
N LEU A 240 19.54 3.59 15.92
CA LEU A 240 20.75 4.31 15.52
C LEU A 240 21.63 4.64 16.74
N GLU A 241 21.02 5.14 17.82
CA GLU A 241 21.72 5.41 19.09
C GLU A 241 22.37 4.15 19.68
N ARG A 242 21.64 3.04 19.69
CA ARG A 242 22.19 1.74 20.15
C ARG A 242 23.34 1.26 19.27
N ALA A 243 23.23 1.42 17.95
CA ALA A 243 24.30 1.06 17.02
C ALA A 243 25.55 1.94 17.23
N ARG A 244 25.38 3.24 17.50
CA ARG A 244 26.50 4.15 17.86
C ARG A 244 27.17 3.74 19.16
N ALA A 245 26.39 3.41 20.19
CA ALA A 245 26.93 2.98 21.48
C ALA A 245 27.75 1.68 21.38
N ALA A 246 27.41 0.81 20.44
CA ALA A 246 28.12 -0.45 20.19
C ALA A 246 29.31 -0.31 19.21
N TYR A 247 29.47 0.84 18.55
CA TYR A 247 30.52 1.05 17.56
C TYR A 247 31.90 1.20 18.21
N ARG A 248 32.91 0.54 17.63
CA ARG A 248 34.33 0.72 17.99
C ARG A 248 35.13 1.14 16.75
N PRO A 249 36.10 2.05 16.89
CA PRO A 249 37.00 2.42 15.79
C PRO A 249 37.62 1.18 15.13
N GLY A 250 37.58 1.11 13.80
CA GLY A 250 38.03 -0.05 13.01
C GLY A 250 36.96 -1.13 12.74
N THR A 251 35.76 -0.99 13.30
CA THR A 251 34.65 -1.93 13.00
C THR A 251 34.06 -1.64 11.63
N MET A 252 33.99 -2.65 10.77
CA MET A 252 33.30 -2.54 9.48
C MET A 252 31.77 -2.51 9.69
N VAL A 253 31.16 -1.36 9.47
CA VAL A 253 29.70 -1.15 9.64
C VAL A 253 28.94 -1.86 8.51
N THR A 254 28.54 -3.11 8.75
CA THR A 254 27.71 -3.89 7.81
C THR A 254 26.30 -4.11 8.36
N PRO A 255 25.28 -4.38 7.52
CA PRO A 255 23.95 -4.75 8.01
C PRO A 255 23.96 -6.01 8.88
N ALA A 256 24.92 -6.92 8.67
CA ALA A 256 25.09 -8.10 9.52
C ALA A 256 25.59 -7.71 10.91
N TRP A 257 26.60 -6.85 10.98
CA TRP A 257 27.10 -6.31 12.25
C TRP A 257 26.01 -5.55 13.02
N VAL A 258 25.19 -4.74 12.36
CA VAL A 258 24.09 -4.01 13.05
C VAL A 258 23.08 -4.96 13.71
N ARG A 259 22.81 -6.13 13.11
CA ARG A 259 21.91 -7.14 13.70
C ARG A 259 22.52 -7.84 14.90
N GLU A 260 23.83 -8.01 14.90
CA GLU A 260 24.58 -8.56 16.03
C GLU A 260 24.68 -7.55 17.17
N ALA A 261 24.98 -6.29 16.85
CA ALA A 261 25.12 -5.19 17.81
C ALA A 261 23.78 -4.74 18.41
N VAL A 262 22.67 -4.86 17.67
CA VAL A 262 21.34 -4.44 18.12
C VAL A 262 20.30 -5.56 17.97
N PRO A 263 20.12 -6.39 19.00
CA PRO A 263 19.16 -7.49 18.97
C PRO A 263 17.72 -7.01 18.70
N GLY A 264 16.99 -7.74 17.85
CA GLY A 264 15.59 -7.45 17.53
C GLY A 264 15.37 -6.42 16.41
N ILE A 265 16.43 -5.95 15.75
CA ILE A 265 16.31 -5.09 14.56
C ILE A 265 15.95 -5.92 13.31
N SER A 266 14.99 -5.43 12.52
CA SER A 266 14.59 -6.11 11.27
C SER A 266 15.68 -6.03 10.20
N ARG A 267 15.66 -6.94 9.21
CA ARG A 267 16.63 -6.93 8.10
C ARG A 267 16.64 -5.59 7.34
N GLY A 268 15.47 -5.05 7.02
CA GLY A 268 15.34 -3.76 6.33
C GLY A 268 15.85 -2.59 7.17
N THR A 269 15.49 -2.54 8.45
CA THR A 269 15.94 -1.48 9.36
C THR A 269 17.46 -1.54 9.60
N SER A 270 18.05 -2.75 9.65
CA SER A 270 19.50 -2.92 9.82
C SER A 270 20.33 -2.37 8.66
N GLN A 271 19.80 -2.44 7.43
CA GLN A 271 20.47 -1.88 6.25
C GLN A 271 20.45 -0.35 6.28
N VAL A 272 19.32 0.24 6.64
CA VAL A 272 19.15 1.69 6.75
C VAL A 272 20.04 2.27 7.85
N VAL A 273 20.05 1.66 9.04
CA VAL A 273 20.89 2.07 10.17
C VAL A 273 22.39 1.93 9.82
N ALA A 274 22.79 0.87 9.13
CA ALA A 274 24.18 0.70 8.70
C ALA A 274 24.64 1.76 7.70
N ASN A 275 23.76 2.16 6.76
CA ASN A 275 24.08 3.20 5.79
C ASN A 275 24.20 4.57 6.47
N GLU A 276 23.26 4.89 7.36
CA GLU A 276 23.21 6.17 8.08
C GLU A 276 24.43 6.35 9.00
N LEU A 277 24.85 5.28 9.70
CA LEU A 277 26.06 5.29 10.52
C LEU A 277 27.34 5.43 9.68
N ARG A 278 27.41 4.82 8.48
CA ARG A 278 28.55 5.02 7.57
C ARG A 278 28.67 6.46 7.11
N THR A 279 27.56 7.06 6.67
CA THR A 279 27.55 8.47 6.27
C THR A 279 27.98 9.41 7.40
N GLU A 280 27.57 9.13 8.63
CA GLU A 280 28.01 9.90 9.80
C GLU A 280 29.52 9.78 10.05
N LEU A 281 30.08 8.57 9.95
CA LEU A 281 31.52 8.34 10.10
C LEU A 281 32.34 9.00 8.98
N ASP A 282 31.87 8.93 7.73
CA ASP A 282 32.54 9.59 6.59
C ASP A 282 32.58 11.12 6.76
N ASN A 283 31.49 11.70 7.26
CA ASN A 283 31.42 13.12 7.57
C ASN A 283 32.35 13.52 8.72
N GLN A 284 32.48 12.69 9.77
CA GLN A 284 33.39 12.95 10.89
C GLN A 284 34.87 12.90 10.50
N HIS A 285 35.25 11.99 9.59
CA HIS A 285 36.61 11.97 9.04
C HIS A 285 36.90 13.23 8.23
N THR A 286 35.94 13.69 7.43
CA THR A 286 36.09 14.91 6.62
C THR A 286 36.29 16.17 7.47
N VAL A 287 35.56 16.30 8.59
CA VAL A 287 35.68 17.47 9.49
C VAL A 287 37.00 17.47 10.26
N THR A 288 37.50 16.30 10.66
CA THR A 288 38.76 16.18 11.42
C THR A 288 39.98 16.50 10.55
N THR A 289 39.95 16.14 9.26
CA THR A 289 41.04 16.45 8.31
C THR A 289 41.16 17.94 8.01
N VAL A 290 40.05 18.70 8.00
CA VAL A 290 40.06 20.15 7.73
C VAL A 290 40.55 20.97 8.95
N ALA A 291 40.31 20.49 10.18
CA ALA A 291 40.71 21.19 11.40
C ALA A 291 42.20 21.02 11.78
N THR A 292 42.95 20.13 11.10
CA THR A 292 44.34 19.78 11.45
C THR A 292 45.34 20.16 10.35
N ALA A 293 45.00 21.11 9.48
CA ALA A 293 45.97 21.69 8.56
C ALA A 293 46.78 22.77 9.30
N PRO A 294 48.12 22.67 9.39
CA PRO A 294 48.93 23.67 10.07
C PRO A 294 48.96 24.98 9.27
N GLU A 295 48.65 26.08 9.96
CA GLU A 295 48.76 27.46 9.50
C GLU A 295 50.20 27.74 9.05
N ALA A 296 50.42 27.77 7.74
CA ALA A 296 51.69 28.17 7.14
C ALA A 296 51.81 29.70 7.24
N THR A 297 52.73 30.14 8.09
CA THR A 297 53.17 31.54 8.22
C THR A 297 53.76 32.06 6.92
N ASP A 298 53.25 33.19 6.45
CA ASP A 298 53.67 33.95 5.28
C ASP A 298 54.86 34.87 5.63
N PRO A 299 56.00 34.80 4.91
CA PRO A 299 57.00 35.85 4.92
C PRO A 299 57.03 36.53 3.54
N THR A 300 56.28 37.61 3.37
CA THR A 300 56.53 38.58 2.31
C THR A 300 56.78 39.95 2.92
N ASP A 301 58.03 40.17 3.30
CA ASP A 301 58.61 41.49 3.39
C ASP A 301 59.89 41.51 2.54
N SER A 302 60.13 42.65 1.90
CA SER A 302 61.30 43.03 1.10
C SER A 302 61.18 43.05 -0.44
N ALA A 303 61.18 44.30 -0.92
CA ALA A 303 61.90 44.84 -2.07
C ALA A 303 61.14 45.11 -3.37
N ALA A 304 60.49 46.27 -3.37
CA ALA A 304 60.39 47.15 -4.52
C ALA A 304 61.78 47.71 -4.92
N ALA A 305 62.07 47.76 -6.23
CA ALA A 305 62.77 48.84 -6.94
C ALA A 305 63.09 48.42 -8.39
N SER A 306 62.38 49.01 -9.36
CA SER A 306 62.97 49.87 -10.41
C SER A 306 63.07 49.12 -11.75
N VAL A 307 63.01 49.70 -12.94
CA VAL A 307 62.68 51.02 -13.50
C VAL A 307 62.65 50.77 -15.02
N ASP A 308 61.82 51.52 -15.74
CA ASP A 308 61.87 51.90 -17.17
C ASP A 308 62.36 50.95 -18.27
N GLY A 309 61.60 50.98 -19.38
CA GLY A 309 62.20 51.43 -20.63
C GLY A 309 61.95 50.57 -21.88
N ARG A 310 60.99 51.03 -22.69
CA ARG A 310 61.08 51.21 -24.16
C ARG A 310 61.62 50.06 -25.05
N ALA A 311 60.76 49.65 -25.98
CA ALA A 311 60.85 49.94 -27.42
C ALA A 311 60.71 48.70 -28.35
N ALA A 312 59.99 48.99 -29.43
CA ALA A 312 59.80 48.27 -30.70
C ALA A 312 58.79 47.11 -30.70
#